data_AF-A0A1Y3TLU0-F1
#
_entry.id   AF-A0A1Y3TLU0-F1
#
_cell.length_a   1.000
_cell.length_b   1.000
_cell.length_c   1.000
_cell.angle_alpha   90.00
_cell.angle_beta   90.00
_cell.angle_gamma   90.00
#
_symmetry.space_group_name_H-M   'P 1'
#
loop_
_entity.id
_entity.type
_entity.pdbx_description
1 polymer ?
#
loop_
_entity_poly.entity_id
_entity_poly.type
_entity_poly.pdbx_seq_one_letter_code
_entity_poly.pdbx_strand_id
1 'polypeptide(L)'
;MTNQNNEYISSLQLDDFQVLLKEFDIELDQSTQQRLLNMIKNNQYALQHEQYHFVLENYIKKLTSEFTCQKILVLLNHYFKPLLNV
;
A
#
# COMPACT_ATOMS: atom_id res chain seq x y z
N MET A 1 -14.51 -9.77 -10.64
CA MET A 1 -13.10 -9.35 -10.78
C MET A 1 -12.62 -8.72 -9.48
N THR A 2 -13.36 -7.78 -8.90
CA THR A 2 -13.09 -7.18 -7.57
C THR A 2 -12.79 -8.18 -6.45
N ASN A 3 -13.57 -9.27 -6.31
CA ASN A 3 -13.30 -10.30 -5.29
C ASN A 3 -11.96 -11.02 -5.48
N GLN A 4 -11.53 -11.28 -6.71
CA GLN A 4 -10.25 -11.93 -6.99
C GLN A 4 -9.08 -10.99 -6.70
N ASN A 5 -9.24 -9.69 -6.95
CA ASN A 5 -8.21 -8.69 -6.66
C ASN A 5 -8.09 -8.42 -5.14
N ASN A 6 -9.22 -8.46 -4.41
CA ASN A 6 -9.21 -8.42 -2.94
C ASN A 6 -8.51 -9.64 -2.34
N GLU A 7 -8.77 -10.84 -2.88
CA GLU A 7 -8.09 -12.07 -2.48
C GLU A 7 -6.58 -11.99 -2.78
N TYR A 8 -6.22 -11.49 -3.96
CA TYR A 8 -4.82 -11.24 -4.32
C TYR A 8 -4.11 -10.34 -3.31
N ILE A 9 -4.66 -9.15 -3.04
CA ILE A 9 -4.05 -8.19 -2.08
C ILE A 9 -3.95 -8.82 -0.69
N SER A 10 -4.98 -9.55 -0.25
CA SER A 10 -4.98 -10.24 1.05
C SER A 10 -3.89 -11.32 1.14
N SER A 11 -3.64 -12.02 0.03
CA SER A 11 -2.65 -13.09 -0.08
C SER A 11 -1.21 -12.61 -0.35
N LEU A 12 -1.00 -11.32 -0.67
CA LEU A 12 0.31 -10.77 -1.06
C LEU A 12 1.39 -11.05 -0.01
N GLN A 13 2.47 -11.73 -0.37
CA GLN A 13 3.54 -12.05 0.57
C GLN A 13 4.52 -10.89 0.72
N LEU A 14 5.31 -10.90 1.80
CA LEU A 14 6.29 -9.84 2.05
C LEU A 14 7.34 -9.79 0.93
N ASP A 15 7.77 -10.93 0.42
CA ASP A 15 8.79 -11.00 -0.64
C ASP A 15 8.29 -10.34 -1.94
N ASP A 16 7.05 -10.63 -2.35
CA ASP A 16 6.42 -9.98 -3.51
C ASP A 16 6.27 -8.47 -3.28
N PHE A 17 5.89 -8.09 -2.06
CA PHE A 17 5.78 -6.69 -1.69
C PHE A 17 7.13 -5.96 -1.74
N GLN A 18 8.23 -6.63 -1.38
CA GLN A 18 9.58 -6.07 -1.49
C GLN A 18 10.00 -5.84 -2.95
N VAL A 19 9.60 -6.72 -3.87
CA VAL A 19 9.81 -6.49 -5.31
C VAL A 19 9.09 -5.22 -5.74
N LEU A 20 7.82 -5.08 -5.35
CA LEU A 20 7.01 -3.91 -5.66
C LEU A 20 7.59 -2.62 -5.08
N LEU A 21 8.10 -2.64 -3.84
CA LEU A 21 8.77 -1.47 -3.25
C LEU A 21 10.01 -1.05 -4.05
N LYS A 22 10.81 -2.02 -4.54
CA LYS A 22 11.97 -1.74 -5.38
C LYS A 22 11.61 -1.11 -6.73
N GLU A 23 10.53 -1.57 -7.36
CA GLU A 23 10.04 -0.99 -8.63
C GLU A 23 9.65 0.48 -8.49
N PHE A 24 9.20 0.89 -7.31
CA PHE A 24 8.83 2.27 -6.99
C PHE A 24 9.97 3.06 -6.32
N ASP A 25 11.19 2.51 -6.26
CA ASP A 25 12.36 3.13 -5.62
C ASP A 25 12.07 3.51 -4.15
N ILE A 26 11.40 2.62 -3.41
CA ILE A 26 11.04 2.80 -2.00
C ILE A 26 11.94 1.91 -1.15
N GLU A 27 12.87 2.55 -0.45
CA GLU A 27 13.71 1.89 0.56
C GLU A 27 13.11 2.07 1.96
N LEU A 28 12.83 0.95 2.62
CA LEU A 28 12.28 0.87 3.97
C LEU A 28 12.95 -0.28 4.71
N ASP A 29 13.11 -0.16 6.02
CA ASP A 29 13.50 -1.31 6.85
C ASP A 29 12.37 -2.36 6.86
N GLN A 30 12.73 -3.63 7.08
CA GLN A 30 11.80 -4.75 7.02
C GLN A 30 10.60 -4.59 7.98
N SER A 31 10.78 -3.96 9.15
CA SER A 31 9.69 -3.76 10.10
C SER A 31 8.65 -2.78 9.57
N THR A 32 9.10 -1.71 8.90
CA THR A 32 8.22 -0.74 8.26
C THR A 32 7.54 -1.33 7.03
N GLN A 33 8.24 -2.15 6.24
CA GLN A 33 7.65 -2.91 5.13
C GLN A 33 6.50 -3.79 5.61
N GLN A 34 6.70 -4.56 6.68
CA GLN A 34 5.67 -5.43 7.24
C GLN A 34 4.44 -4.63 7.74
N ARG A 35 4.66 -3.51 8.42
CA ARG A 35 3.58 -2.63 8.89
C ARG A 35 2.79 -2.06 7.72
N LEU A 36 3.48 -1.62 6.67
CA LEU A 36 2.86 -1.07 5.48
C LEU A 36 2.04 -2.12 4.73
N LEU A 37 2.58 -3.32 4.54
CA LEU A 37 1.87 -4.44 3.93
C LEU A 37 0.61 -4.81 4.72
N ASN A 38 0.72 -4.92 6.04
CA ASN A 38 -0.41 -5.21 6.91
C ASN A 38 -1.47 -4.10 6.85
N MET A 39 -1.05 -2.84 6.76
CA MET A 39 -1.96 -1.72 6.56
C MET A 39 -2.72 -1.85 5.25
N ILE A 40 -2.04 -2.14 4.13
CA ILE A 40 -2.66 -2.31 2.82
C ILE A 40 -3.71 -3.43 2.86
N LYS A 41 -3.34 -4.59 3.41
CA LYS A 41 -4.22 -5.76 3.52
C LYS A 41 -5.49 -5.48 4.33
N ASN A 42 -5.35 -4.79 5.46
CA ASN A 42 -6.45 -4.59 6.40
C ASN A 42 -7.32 -3.37 6.06
N ASN A 43 -6.88 -2.51 5.14
CA ASN A 43 -7.55 -1.24 4.84
C ASN A 43 -7.89 -1.10 3.35
N GLN A 44 -8.19 -2.22 2.66
CA GLN A 44 -8.59 -2.24 1.24
C GLN A 44 -9.77 -1.29 0.93
N TYR A 45 -10.75 -1.21 1.84
CA TYR A 45 -11.85 -0.26 1.71
C TYR A 45 -11.37 1.20 1.69
N ALA A 46 -10.43 1.56 2.57
CA ALA A 46 -9.87 2.90 2.60
C ALA A 46 -8.96 3.18 1.39
N LEU A 47 -8.34 2.15 0.79
CA LEU A 47 -7.57 2.29 -0.45
C LEU A 47 -8.49 2.59 -1.65
N GLN A 48 -9.65 1.94 -1.71
CA GLN A 48 -10.62 2.09 -2.77
C GLN A 48 -11.33 3.45 -2.74
N HIS A 49 -11.70 3.92 -1.55
CA HIS A 49 -12.52 5.11 -1.36
C HIS A 49 -11.70 6.34 -0.95
N GLU A 50 -11.63 7.34 -1.83
CA GLU A 50 -10.82 8.56 -1.65
C GLU A 50 -11.09 9.30 -0.34
N GLN A 51 -12.33 9.29 0.14
CA GLN A 51 -12.71 9.95 1.39
C GLN A 51 -11.95 9.42 2.63
N TYR A 52 -11.32 8.25 2.55
CA TYR A 52 -10.50 7.68 3.63
C TYR A 52 -9.00 7.70 3.35
N HIS A 53 -8.54 8.23 2.20
CA HIS A 53 -7.12 8.29 1.84
C HIS A 53 -6.27 9.03 2.89
N PHE A 54 -6.85 10.06 3.50
CA PHE A 54 -6.19 10.82 4.57
C PHE A 54 -5.79 9.95 5.77
N VAL A 55 -6.54 8.87 6.05
CA VAL A 55 -6.22 7.93 7.15
C VAL A 55 -4.94 7.17 6.82
N LEU A 56 -4.83 6.68 5.59
CA LEU A 56 -3.66 5.95 5.10
C LEU A 56 -2.43 6.86 5.04
N GLU A 57 -2.60 8.05 4.48
CA GLU A 57 -1.54 9.06 4.42
C GLU A 57 -1.02 9.41 5.82
N ASN A 58 -1.91 9.71 6.78
CA ASN A 58 -1.51 10.03 8.15
C ASN A 58 -0.80 8.87 8.84
N TYR A 59 -1.20 7.62 8.55
CA TYR A 59 -0.51 6.45 9.07
C TYR A 59 0.91 6.34 8.51
N ILE A 60 1.07 6.48 7.19
CA ILE A 60 2.36 6.38 6.50
C ILE A 60 3.31 7.50 6.92
N LYS A 61 2.81 8.73 7.06
CA LYS A 61 3.57 9.89 7.56
C LYS A 61 4.16 9.68 8.95
N LYS A 62 3.52 8.88 9.81
CA LYS A 62 4.05 8.55 11.15
C LYS A 62 5.17 7.52 11.10
N LEU A 63 5.27 6.75 10.02
CA LEU A 63 6.23 5.67 9.87
C LEU A 63 7.44 6.06 9.01
N THR A 64 7.33 7.12 8.21
CA THR A 64 8.28 7.41 7.13
C THR A 64 8.55 8.90 7.01
N SER A 65 9.61 9.26 6.29
CA SER A 65 9.86 10.65 5.90
C SER A 65 8.76 11.15 4.96
N GLU A 66 8.60 12.48 4.84
CA GLU A 66 7.64 13.07 3.90
C GLU A 66 7.89 12.63 2.44
N PHE A 67 9.17 12.60 2.03
CA PHE A 67 9.56 12.15 0.69
C PHE A 67 9.17 10.68 0.45
N THR A 68 9.49 9.79 1.38
CA THR A 68 9.13 8.37 1.30
C THR A 68 7.62 8.17 1.31
N CYS A 69 6.90 8.95 2.12
CA CYS A 69 5.44 8.91 2.17
C CYS A 69 4.83 9.22 0.79
N GLN A 70 5.33 10.25 0.09
CA GLN A 70 4.85 10.58 -1.26
C GLN A 70 5.05 9.41 -2.24
N LYS A 71 6.21 8.76 -2.24
CA LYS A 71 6.47 7.57 -3.07
C LYS A 71 5.51 6.43 -2.74
N ILE A 72 5.24 6.18 -1.46
CA ILE A 72 4.27 5.15 -1.04
C ILE A 72 2.86 5.51 -1.53
N LEU A 73 2.43 6.78 -1.44
CA LEU A 73 1.13 7.20 -1.96
C LEU A 73 1.02 7.02 -3.48
N VAL A 74 2.11 7.25 -4.21
CA VAL A 74 2.19 6.95 -5.65
C VAL A 74 1.99 5.46 -5.88
N LEU A 75 2.67 4.60 -5.14
CA LEU A 75 2.48 3.13 -5.19
C LEU A 75 1.01 2.74 -4.93
N LEU A 76 0.39 3.26 -3.87
CA LEU A 76 -1.01 2.94 -3.55
C LEU A 76 -1.97 3.34 -4.67
N ASN A 77 -1.77 4.53 -5.25
CA ASN A 77 -2.66 5.05 -6.29
C ASN A 77 -2.44 4.45 -7.67
N HIS A 78 -1.21 4.03 -8.02
CA HIS A 78 -0.89 3.50 -9.35
C HIS A 78 -1.00 1.98 -9.42
N TYR A 79 -0.82 1.28 -8.30
CA TYR A 79 -0.85 -0.18 -8.26
C TYR A 79 -2.11 -0.72 -7.58
N PHE A 80 -2.32 -0.38 -6.29
CA PHE A 80 -3.38 -1.01 -5.49
C PHE A 80 -4.78 -0.47 -5.78
N LYS A 81 -4.95 0.85 -5.89
CA LYS A 81 -6.27 1.46 -6.16
C LYS A 81 -6.89 0.99 -7.47
N PRO A 82 -6.16 0.88 -8.60
CA PRO A 82 -6.70 0.34 -9.84
C PRO A 82 -7.18 -1.10 -9.68
N LEU A 83 -6.42 -1.96 -8.98
CA LEU A 83 -6.82 -3.36 -8.72
C LEU A 83 -8.16 -3.47 -7.99
N LEU A 84 -8.46 -2.53 -7.09
CA LEU A 84 -9.69 -2.51 -6.29
C LEU A 84 -10.90 -1.92 -7.03
N ASN A 85 -10.67 -1.18 -8.12
CA ASN A 85 -11.72 -0.49 -8.88
C ASN A 85 -12.17 -1.25 -10.15
N VAL A 86 -11.67 -2.47 -10.37
CA VAL A 86 -12.05 -3.37 -11.49
C VAL A 86 -13.24 -4.26 -11.14
#